data_AF-A0A9D8BMM8-F1
#
_entry.id   AF-A0A9D8BMM8-F1
#
_cell.length_a   1.000
_cell.length_b   1.000
_cell.length_c   1.000
_cell.angle_alpha   90.00
_cell.angle_beta   90.00
_cell.angle_gamma   90.00
#
_symmetry.space_group_name_H-M   'P 1'
#
loop_
_entity.id
_entity.type
_entity.pdbx_description
1 polymer ?
#
loop_
_entity_poly.entity_id
_entity_poly.type
_entity_poly.pdbx_seq_one_letter_code
_entity_poly.pdbx_strand_id
1 'polypeptide(L)' 'MIFTRTTVSPNQLRGAPCIRGLHIPVASVVGMVADGMIEEEILRVFPDIARV' A
#
# COMPACT_ATOMS: atom_id res chain seq x y z
N MET A 1 -14.16 -2.71 -7.77
CA MET A 1 -13.35 -1.66 -8.45
C MET A 1 -11.92 -2.15 -8.54
N ILE A 2 -11.24 -1.93 -9.68
CA ILE A 2 -9.83 -2.30 -9.88
C ILE A 2 -9.05 -0.97 -9.95
N PHE A 3 -8.05 -0.79 -9.09
CA PHE A 3 -7.15 0.36 -9.16
C PHE A 3 -5.87 -0.03 -9.89
N THR A 4 -5.34 0.87 -10.73
CA THR A 4 -4.17 0.60 -11.56
C THR A 4 -2.94 0.21 -10.73
N ARG A 5 -2.77 0.83 -9.56
CA ARG A 5 -1.61 0.62 -8.66
C ARG A 5 -1.78 -0.49 -7.64
N THR A 6 -2.89 -1.21 -7.63
CA THR A 6 -3.13 -2.29 -6.67
C THR A 6 -3.31 -3.64 -7.34
N THR A 7 -3.06 -4.69 -6.59
CA THR A 7 -3.34 -6.08 -6.94
C THR A 7 -4.17 -6.73 -5.84
N VAL A 8 -5.12 -7.56 -6.24
CA VAL A 8 -5.91 -8.39 -5.33
C VAL A 8 -5.67 -9.82 -5.75
N SER A 9 -5.02 -10.61 -4.89
CA SER A 9 -4.76 -12.02 -5.11
C SER A 9 -5.27 -12.80 -3.90
N PRO A 10 -6.18 -13.78 -4.08
CA PRO A 10 -6.67 -14.60 -2.97
C PRO A 10 -5.55 -15.30 -2.18
N ASN A 11 -4.44 -15.60 -2.85
CA ASN A 11 -3.27 -16.26 -2.27
C ASN A 11 -2.31 -15.30 -1.55
N GLN A 12 -2.54 -13.99 -1.62
CA GLN A 12 -1.71 -12.97 -1.00
C GLN A 12 -2.50 -12.25 0.08
N LEU A 13 -1.98 -12.24 1.32
CA LEU A 13 -2.56 -11.50 2.45
C LEU A 13 -4.08 -11.72 2.59
N ARG A 14 -4.55 -12.96 2.38
CA ARG A 14 -5.97 -13.35 2.45
C ARG A 14 -6.90 -12.57 1.51
N GLY A 15 -6.40 -12.14 0.34
CA GLY A 15 -7.17 -11.36 -0.61
C GLY A 15 -7.20 -9.87 -0.32
N ALA A 16 -6.39 -9.37 0.61
CA ALA A 16 -6.27 -7.94 0.85
C ALA A 16 -5.70 -7.23 -0.39
N PRO A 17 -6.23 -6.05 -0.76
CA PRO A 17 -5.62 -5.20 -1.77
C PRO A 17 -4.19 -4.82 -1.37
N CYS A 18 -3.23 -5.15 -2.22
CA CYS A 18 -1.82 -4.85 -2.03
C CYS A 18 -1.35 -3.84 -3.08
N ILE A 19 -0.30 -3.09 -2.77
CA ILE A 19 0.38 -2.28 -3.78
C ILE A 19 1.00 -3.21 -4.82
N ARG A 20 0.75 -2.93 -6.11
CA ARG A 20 1.16 -3.81 -7.21
C ARG A 20 2.68 -4.00 -7.19
N GLY A 21 3.11 -5.26 -7.23
CA GLY A 21 4.52 -5.64 -7.20
C GLY A 21 5.10 -5.73 -5.78
N LEU A 22 4.33 -5.38 -4.74
CA LEU A 22 4.79 -5.36 -3.35
C LEU A 22 3.84 -6.19 -2.46
N HIS A 23 4.36 -6.73 -1.37
CA HIS A 23 3.57 -7.40 -0.33
C HIS A 23 3.09 -6.42 0.76
N ILE A 24 2.75 -5.20 0.36
CA ILE A 24 2.33 -4.12 1.25
C ILE A 24 0.81 -3.92 1.11
N PRO A 25 0.01 -4.14 2.17
CA PRO A 25 -1.42 -3.88 2.15
C PRO A 25 -1.71 -2.39 1.97
N VAL A 26 -2.69 -2.06 1.13
CA VAL A 26 -3.18 -0.68 1.00
C VAL A 26 -3.71 -0.15 2.32
N ALA A 27 -4.35 -1.01 3.13
CA ALA A 27 -4.87 -0.67 4.45
C ALA A 27 -3.77 -0.16 5.40
N SER A 28 -2.55 -0.69 5.32
CA SER A 28 -1.42 -0.22 6.14
C SER A 28 -1.05 1.22 5.81
N VAL A 29 -1.00 1.55 4.52
CA VAL A 29 -0.73 2.92 4.06
C VAL A 29 -1.84 3.89 4.48
N VAL A 30 -3.10 3.49 4.28
CA VAL A 30 -4.25 4.31 4.69
C VAL A 30 -4.27 4.51 6.21
N GLY A 31 -3.89 3.51 7.00
CA GLY A 31 -3.76 3.62 8.45
C GLY A 31 -2.75 4.68 8.88
N MET A 32 -1.54 4.66 8.31
CA MET A 32 -0.51 5.67 8.61
C MET A 32 -0.96 7.09 8.23
N VAL A 33 -1.65 7.24 7.10
CA VAL A 33 -2.25 8.53 6.72
C VAL A 33 -3.31 8.97 7.73
N ALA A 34 -4.16 8.05 8.19
CA ALA A 34 -5.17 8.33 9.21
C ALA A 34 -4.55 8.71 10.56
N ASP A 35 -3.38 8.13 10.90
CA ASP A 35 -2.58 8.48 12.07
C ASP A 35 -1.82 9.81 11.92
N GLY A 36 -1.94 10.48 10.77
CA GLY A 36 -1.36 11.80 10.51
C GLY A 36 0.08 11.78 9.99
N MET A 37 0.62 10.62 9.60
CA MET A 37 1.94 10.56 8.97
C MET A 37 1.91 11.25 7.60
N ILE A 38 2.93 12.06 7.33
CA ILE A 38 3.06 12.71 6.03
C ILE A 38 3.61 11.73 4.99
N GLU A 39 3.35 12.01 3.71
CA GLU A 39 3.74 11.14 2.61
C GLU A 39 5.24 10.80 2.63
N GLU A 40 6.10 11.78 2.89
CA GLU A 40 7.54 11.60 2.95
C GLU A 40 7.98 10.62 4.05
N GLU A 41 7.26 10.56 5.18
CA GLU A 41 7.53 9.59 6.25
C GLU A 41 7.08 8.20 5.85
N ILE A 42 5.91 8.08 5.24
CA ILE A 42 5.38 6.81 4.73
C ILE A 42 6.32 6.21 3.67
N LEU A 43 6.84 7.04 2.77
CA LEU A 43 7.82 6.63 1.76
C LEU A 43 9.16 6.22 2.37
N ARG A 44 9.54 6.76 3.54
CA ARG A 44 10.73 6.29 4.29
C ARG A 44 10.50 4.93 4.93
N VAL A 45 9.28 4.65 5.40
CA VAL A 45 8.91 3.32 5.94
C VAL A 45 8.86 2.28 4.82
N PHE A 46 8.34 2.67 3.64
CA PHE A 46 8.19 1.80 2.48
C PHE A 46 8.90 2.39 1.25
N PRO A 47 10.23 2.27 1.17
CA PRO A 47 11.04 2.88 0.11
C PRO A 47 10.74 2.33 -1.28
N ASP A 48 10.16 1.13 -1.37
CA ASP A 48 9.76 0.51 -2.65
C ASP A 48 8.49 1.13 -3.24
N ILE A 49 7.76 1.94 -2.46
CA ILE A 49 6.62 2.69 -2.97
C ILE A 49 7.15 3.93 -3.70
N ALA A 50 6.86 4.04 -4.99
CA ALA A 50 7.18 5.23 -5.77
C ALA A 50 6.06 6.30 -5.71
N ARG A 51 6.46 7.57 -5.67
CA ARG A 51 5.59 8.72 -5.99
C ARG A 51 5.51 8.83 -7.52
N VAL A 52 4.30 8.95 -8.07
CA VAL A 52 4.03 9.10 -9.52
C VAL A 52 3.23 10.36 -9.77
#